data_AF-A0A350XRW4-F1
#
_entry.id   AF-A0A350XRW4-F1
#
_cell.length_a   1.000
_cell.length_b   1.000
_cell.length_c   1.000
_cell.angle_alpha   90.00
_cell.angle_beta   90.00
_cell.angle_gamma   90.00
#
_symmetry.space_group_name_H-M   'P 1'
#
loop_
_entity.id
_entity.type
_entity.pdbx_description
1 polymer ?
#
loop_
_entity_poly.entity_id
_entity_poly.type
_entity_poly.pdbx_seq_one_letter_code
_entity_poly.pdbx_strand_id
1 'polypeptide(L)'
;MADTSKVVAEFFGSPEFPVQWQSEAEKKLFWVYDDLHCPQPLSPMYFDIGGWWLSCDHMFRRFGTPFAVDWTAKNVNGYLYTTAIPQDHDFEVPAMEYGSTYHPRINLDPEYGTRIGAYLGAVLPTYGLNFATWWRERLVPEMRRNLDYLESKIFKADEIPLMEWAVILEDAIDIHDRHWKIHWMLNFAQLSATLNLQAVMQEVHGKVDPTLLGRLQNSAADRNWDALETLWKIKETAKKSKVLMEAFKKTGMEIHAELTKTAEGKKLLEAVTAYQKEFGWHAVWSHEFIFPSRFEEAGPVLDVIKGYIESDYNYPKAVKDLADDIKAASAEMLKGLKGEALEKMKAANDINLKMAPLTPDHHFYIDQGTNQHMRVVLISIGKKLVAEGALDQPDDVIFLKYNELRYLLGDLKSYDARSIVKKRREERKQSYKLRPADFIGTATESQLAFPYLNLWGFPEKLNRAKAEKGQVTGLAASPGVIEGTAKVVMSIDEFDEVNPGDIMVCQMTNP
;
A
#
# COMPACT_ATOMS: atom_id res chain seq x y z
N MET A 1 0.92 -13.44 30.35
CA MET A 1 1.03 -12.53 31.50
C MET A 1 0.54 -11.18 31.04
N ALA A 2 -0.51 -10.66 31.68
CA ALA A 2 -1.02 -9.32 31.41
C ALA A 2 0.12 -8.30 31.41
N ASP A 3 0.14 -7.41 30.41
CA ASP A 3 1.14 -6.36 30.32
C ASP A 3 1.13 -5.49 31.60
N THR A 4 2.26 -5.51 32.31
CA THR A 4 2.48 -4.72 33.53
C THR A 4 3.41 -3.53 33.29
N SER A 5 3.78 -3.29 32.02
CA SER A 5 4.61 -2.16 31.65
C SER A 5 3.86 -0.84 31.86
N LYS A 6 4.64 0.24 31.98
CA LYS A 6 4.11 1.56 32.31
C LYS A 6 3.20 2.07 31.18
N VAL A 7 2.03 2.59 31.56
CA VAL A 7 1.16 3.34 30.64
C VAL A 7 1.81 4.69 30.33
N VAL A 8 1.99 4.96 29.03
CA VAL A 8 2.61 6.17 28.50
C VAL A 8 1.54 7.20 28.10
N ALA A 9 0.45 6.75 27.48
CA ALA A 9 -0.65 7.61 27.05
C ALA A 9 -1.97 6.83 26.93
N GLU A 10 -3.10 7.51 27.06
CA GLU A 10 -4.44 6.92 26.87
C GLU A 10 -5.36 7.89 26.13
N PHE A 11 -6.18 7.37 25.22
CA PHE A 11 -7.25 8.12 24.58
C PHE A 11 -8.43 7.20 24.24
N PHE A 12 -9.50 7.29 25.04
CA PHE A 12 -10.68 6.43 24.87
C PHE A 12 -11.81 7.06 24.05
N GLY A 13 -11.56 8.22 23.44
CA GLY A 13 -12.52 9.03 22.69
C GLY A 13 -12.87 10.36 23.34
N SER A 14 -13.50 11.24 22.58
CA SER A 14 -14.03 12.53 23.04
C SER A 14 -15.41 12.81 22.41
N PRO A 15 -16.14 13.85 22.82
CA PRO A 15 -17.37 14.26 22.12
C PRO A 15 -17.15 14.57 20.63
N GLU A 16 -15.98 15.08 20.26
CA GLU A 16 -15.61 15.44 18.88
C GLU A 16 -15.11 14.22 18.08
N PHE A 17 -14.60 13.19 18.75
CA PHE A 17 -14.18 11.93 18.13
C PHE A 17 -14.62 10.75 19.03
N PRO A 18 -15.90 10.37 18.98
CA PRO A 18 -16.43 9.31 19.83
C PRO A 18 -15.87 7.95 19.39
N VAL A 19 -15.56 7.11 20.37
CA VAL A 19 -15.06 5.74 20.14
C VAL A 19 -15.98 4.76 20.88
N GLN A 20 -16.49 3.76 20.15
CA GLN A 20 -17.25 2.66 20.72
C GLN A 20 -16.32 1.50 21.03
N TRP A 21 -16.37 0.96 22.24
CA TRP A 21 -15.53 -0.15 22.70
C TRP A 21 -16.39 -1.40 22.92
N GLN A 22 -15.92 -2.55 22.45
CA GLN A 22 -16.57 -3.86 22.59
C GLN A 22 -16.32 -4.47 23.97
N SER A 23 -15.17 -4.16 24.59
CA SER A 23 -14.81 -4.67 25.92
C SER A 23 -13.77 -3.80 26.62
N GLU A 24 -13.58 -4.00 27.93
CA GLU A 24 -12.46 -3.40 28.66
C GLU A 24 -11.10 -3.97 28.25
N ALA A 25 -11.06 -5.19 27.69
CA ALA A 25 -9.83 -5.76 27.15
C ALA A 25 -9.40 -5.03 25.87
N GLU A 26 -10.36 -4.68 25.00
CA GLU A 26 -10.09 -3.92 23.77
C GLU A 26 -9.47 -2.55 24.05
N LYS A 27 -9.89 -1.87 25.14
CA LYS A 27 -9.34 -0.58 25.56
C LYS A 27 -7.86 -0.64 25.92
N LYS A 28 -7.38 -1.79 26.40
CA LYS A 28 -5.98 -1.98 26.81
C LYS A 28 -5.04 -2.10 25.62
N LEU A 29 -5.55 -2.26 24.39
CA LEU A 29 -4.75 -2.32 23.18
C LEU A 29 -4.36 -0.91 22.72
N PHE A 30 -3.17 -0.82 22.13
CA PHE A 30 -2.71 0.37 21.44
C PHE A 30 -3.16 0.31 19.98
N TRP A 31 -4.17 1.10 19.64
CA TRP A 31 -4.74 1.16 18.30
C TRP A 31 -4.19 2.37 17.56
N VAL A 32 -3.56 2.14 16.42
CA VAL A 32 -2.92 3.18 15.60
C VAL A 32 -3.81 3.51 14.42
N TYR A 33 -4.01 4.80 14.17
CA TYR A 33 -4.63 5.25 12.93
C TYR A 33 -3.68 4.95 11.76
N ASP A 34 -4.16 4.17 10.79
CA ASP A 34 -3.35 3.79 9.63
C ASP A 34 -3.36 4.88 8.53
N ASP A 35 -2.72 6.01 8.84
CA ASP A 35 -2.50 7.11 7.90
C ASP A 35 -1.44 6.81 6.83
N LEU A 36 -0.69 5.72 6.99
CA LEU A 36 0.32 5.27 6.05
C LEU A 36 -0.31 4.65 4.80
N HIS A 37 -1.32 3.80 4.96
CA HIS A 37 -1.97 3.10 3.84
C HIS A 37 -3.37 3.67 3.55
N CYS A 38 -4.13 3.98 4.61
CA CYS A 38 -5.55 4.34 4.55
C CYS A 38 -5.84 5.72 5.17
N PRO A 39 -5.27 6.82 4.62
CA PRO A 39 -5.39 8.17 5.20
C PRO A 39 -6.78 8.82 5.05
N GLN A 40 -7.72 8.11 4.43
CA GLN A 40 -9.08 8.59 4.19
C GLN A 40 -10.08 7.62 4.83
N PRO A 41 -11.34 8.04 5.03
CA PRO A 41 -12.39 7.10 5.39
C PRO A 41 -12.38 5.89 4.44
N LEU A 42 -12.76 4.70 4.91
CA LEU A 42 -12.77 3.48 4.11
C LEU A 42 -14.16 3.15 3.58
N SER A 43 -14.21 2.54 2.40
CA SER A 43 -15.42 1.88 1.92
C SER A 43 -15.66 0.58 2.70
N PRO A 44 -16.93 0.18 2.90
CA PRO A 44 -17.26 -1.06 3.58
C PRO A 44 -16.71 -2.30 2.86
N MET A 45 -16.76 -2.33 1.53
CA MET A 45 -16.24 -3.46 0.77
C MET A 45 -14.73 -3.61 0.95
N TYR A 46 -13.97 -2.51 0.86
CA TYR A 46 -12.54 -2.55 1.09
C TYR A 46 -12.20 -3.03 2.52
N PHE A 47 -12.92 -2.53 3.53
CA PHE A 47 -12.71 -2.96 4.91
C PHE A 47 -13.01 -4.45 5.12
N ASP A 48 -14.01 -5.02 4.44
CA ASP A 48 -14.36 -6.42 4.62
C ASP A 48 -13.39 -7.39 3.91
N ILE A 49 -12.92 -7.05 2.70
CA ILE A 49 -12.20 -8.02 1.85
C ILE A 49 -10.86 -7.53 1.29
N GLY A 50 -10.56 -6.24 1.37
CA GLY A 50 -9.37 -5.62 0.75
C GLY A 50 -8.23 -5.29 1.70
N GLY A 51 -8.46 -5.45 3.00
CA GLY A 51 -7.53 -5.03 4.04
C GLY A 51 -6.26 -5.87 4.10
N TRP A 52 -5.12 -5.19 4.29
CA TRP A 52 -3.82 -5.85 4.48
C TRP A 52 -3.76 -6.69 5.76
N TRP A 53 -4.58 -6.33 6.75
CA TRP A 53 -4.65 -6.98 8.07
C TRP A 53 -5.22 -8.40 8.03
N LEU A 54 -5.97 -8.76 6.98
CA LEU A 54 -6.71 -10.03 6.88
C LEU A 54 -5.81 -11.27 6.92
N SER A 55 -4.50 -11.13 6.68
CA SER A 55 -3.55 -12.25 6.65
C SER A 55 -2.34 -12.05 7.56
N CYS A 56 -2.39 -11.11 8.51
CA CYS A 56 -1.27 -10.86 9.41
C CYS A 56 -0.98 -12.02 10.36
N ASP A 57 -1.99 -12.80 10.77
CA ASP A 57 -1.80 -14.03 11.54
C ASP A 57 -0.83 -15.02 10.85
N HIS A 58 -0.86 -15.07 9.51
CA HIS A 58 0.04 -15.88 8.70
C HIS A 58 1.49 -15.48 8.95
N MET A 59 1.77 -14.19 8.98
CA MET A 59 3.10 -13.63 9.20
C MET A 59 3.65 -14.11 10.55
N PHE A 60 2.93 -13.82 11.63
CA PHE A 60 3.35 -14.13 12.99
C PHE A 60 3.55 -15.64 13.20
N ARG A 61 2.60 -16.45 12.74
CA ARG A 61 2.69 -17.92 12.78
C ARG A 61 3.85 -18.46 11.95
N ARG A 62 4.07 -17.92 10.74
CA ARG A 62 5.08 -18.42 9.80
C ARG A 62 6.49 -18.19 10.31
N PHE A 63 6.75 -17.03 10.88
CA PHE A 63 8.08 -16.67 11.39
C PHE A 63 8.29 -17.05 12.86
N GLY A 64 7.22 -17.42 13.58
CA GLY A 64 7.30 -17.78 14.99
C GLY A 64 7.67 -16.58 15.85
N THR A 65 6.90 -15.50 15.72
CA THR A 65 7.19 -14.26 16.45
C THR A 65 6.87 -14.39 17.94
N PRO A 66 7.75 -13.92 18.84
CA PRO A 66 7.52 -14.03 20.29
C PRO A 66 6.66 -12.91 20.86
N PHE A 67 6.35 -11.87 20.08
CA PHE A 67 5.77 -10.61 20.57
C PHE A 67 4.31 -10.39 20.16
N ALA A 68 3.83 -11.01 19.08
CA ALA A 68 2.47 -10.85 18.59
C ALA A 68 1.98 -12.12 17.87
N VAL A 69 0.66 -12.29 17.81
CA VAL A 69 -0.03 -13.43 17.16
C VAL A 69 -0.89 -13.04 15.97
N ASP A 70 -1.37 -11.80 15.96
CA ASP A 70 -2.24 -11.27 14.92
C ASP A 70 -2.12 -9.74 14.87
N TRP A 71 -2.62 -9.12 13.81
CA TRP A 71 -2.72 -7.67 13.66
C TRP A 71 -4.11 -7.36 13.14
N THR A 72 -4.96 -6.90 14.05
CA THR A 72 -6.40 -6.75 13.80
C THR A 72 -6.74 -5.31 13.48
N ALA A 73 -7.93 -5.11 12.90
CA ALA A 73 -8.42 -3.82 12.47
C ALA A 73 -9.78 -3.49 13.07
N LYS A 74 -10.04 -2.18 13.16
CA LYS A 74 -11.31 -1.60 13.57
C LYS A 74 -11.58 -0.35 12.75
N ASN A 75 -12.82 -0.18 12.32
CA ASN A 75 -13.27 1.06 11.70
C ASN A 75 -13.85 1.98 12.78
N VAL A 76 -13.25 3.16 12.96
CA VAL A 76 -13.72 4.19 13.90
C VAL A 76 -14.03 5.45 13.13
N ASN A 77 -15.31 5.80 13.06
CA ASN A 77 -15.81 6.98 12.35
C ASN A 77 -15.37 7.06 10.88
N GLY A 78 -15.28 5.91 10.20
CA GLY A 78 -14.82 5.78 8.83
C GLY A 78 -13.33 5.45 8.70
N TYR A 79 -12.51 5.70 9.72
CA TYR A 79 -11.05 5.55 9.63
C TYR A 79 -10.56 4.20 10.14
N LEU A 80 -9.49 3.70 9.52
CA LEU A 80 -8.85 2.44 9.88
C LEU A 80 -7.95 2.62 11.11
N TYR A 81 -8.25 1.87 12.16
CA TYR A 81 -7.36 1.69 13.30
C TYR A 81 -6.91 0.24 13.35
N THR A 82 -5.61 0.02 13.54
CA THR A 82 -5.05 -1.33 13.65
C THR A 82 -4.30 -1.52 14.94
N THR A 83 -4.22 -2.77 15.41
CA THR A 83 -3.48 -3.11 16.62
C THR A 83 -2.88 -4.50 16.53
N ALA A 84 -1.64 -4.64 17.00
CA ALA A 84 -1.00 -5.93 17.16
C ALA A 84 -1.55 -6.62 18.41
N ILE A 85 -2.00 -7.86 18.25
CA ILE A 85 -2.47 -8.68 19.36
C ILE A 85 -1.24 -9.31 20.04
N PRO A 86 -0.99 -9.01 21.33
CA PRO A 86 0.19 -9.49 22.02
C PRO A 86 0.17 -11.02 22.12
N GLN A 87 1.37 -11.61 22.16
CA GLN A 87 1.54 -13.04 22.45
C GLN A 87 1.31 -13.32 23.94
N ASP A 88 0.06 -13.17 24.39
CA ASP A 88 -0.37 -13.43 25.77
C ASP A 88 -1.55 -14.40 25.81
N HIS A 89 -1.35 -15.56 26.45
CA HIS A 89 -2.37 -16.62 26.57
C HIS A 89 -3.65 -16.21 27.31
N ASP A 90 -3.60 -15.13 28.11
CA ASP A 90 -4.74 -14.62 28.88
C ASP A 90 -5.47 -13.47 28.15
N PHE A 91 -4.95 -13.01 27.01
CA PHE A 91 -5.41 -11.80 26.36
C PHE A 91 -6.39 -12.10 25.22
N GLU A 92 -7.69 -11.99 25.49
CA GLU A 92 -8.74 -12.33 24.52
C GLU A 92 -9.53 -11.09 24.07
N VAL A 93 -9.38 -10.72 22.78
CA VAL A 93 -10.17 -9.68 22.12
C VAL A 93 -10.66 -10.25 20.79
N PRO A 94 -11.98 -10.33 20.55
CA PRO A 94 -12.49 -10.80 19.27
C PRO A 94 -12.16 -9.80 18.17
N ALA A 95 -11.90 -10.32 16.99
CA ALA A 95 -11.74 -9.58 15.75
C ALA A 95 -12.88 -9.93 14.78
N MET A 96 -12.94 -9.22 13.66
CA MET A 96 -13.96 -9.44 12.64
C MET A 96 -13.34 -9.65 11.27
N GLU A 97 -13.92 -10.57 10.50
CA GLU A 97 -13.52 -10.89 9.13
C GLU A 97 -14.77 -11.35 8.37
N TYR A 98 -14.99 -10.83 7.14
CA TYR A 98 -16.17 -11.14 6.31
C TYR A 98 -17.52 -11.04 7.06
N GLY A 99 -17.64 -10.07 7.97
CA GLY A 99 -18.83 -9.91 8.82
C GLY A 99 -19.05 -10.98 9.89
N SER A 100 -18.09 -11.88 10.10
CA SER A 100 -18.06 -12.89 11.16
C SER A 100 -17.06 -12.51 12.24
N THR A 101 -17.30 -12.93 13.48
CA THR A 101 -16.34 -12.77 14.58
C THR A 101 -15.38 -13.95 14.64
N TYR A 102 -14.09 -13.68 14.85
CA TYR A 102 -13.09 -14.70 15.17
C TYR A 102 -12.24 -14.26 16.36
N HIS A 103 -11.51 -15.19 16.96
CA HIS A 103 -10.56 -14.88 18.02
C HIS A 103 -9.14 -15.11 17.49
N PRO A 104 -8.20 -14.15 17.63
CA PRO A 104 -6.80 -14.32 17.26
C PRO A 104 -6.23 -15.63 17.80
N ARG A 105 -5.38 -16.29 16.99
CA ARG A 105 -4.84 -17.64 17.29
C ARG A 105 -3.74 -17.59 18.35
N ILE A 106 -4.14 -17.38 19.59
CA ILE A 106 -3.22 -17.30 20.73
C ILE A 106 -2.64 -18.67 21.07
N ASN A 107 -1.33 -18.73 21.35
CA ASN A 107 -0.67 -19.96 21.75
C ASN A 107 -0.99 -20.35 23.20
N LEU A 108 -1.34 -21.63 23.41
CA LEU A 108 -1.74 -22.18 24.71
C LEU A 108 -0.58 -22.42 25.68
N ASP A 109 0.66 -22.58 25.18
CA ASP A 109 1.85 -22.73 26.01
C ASP A 109 2.29 -21.34 26.54
N PRO A 110 2.23 -21.06 27.85
CA PRO A 110 2.66 -19.78 28.41
C PRO A 110 4.14 -19.48 28.14
N GLU A 111 4.96 -20.50 27.90
CA GLU A 111 6.38 -20.37 27.58
C GLU A 111 6.66 -20.22 26.08
N TYR A 112 5.63 -20.18 25.23
CA TYR A 112 5.77 -20.09 23.78
C TYR A 112 6.65 -18.92 23.36
N GLY A 113 6.37 -17.71 23.86
CA GLY A 113 7.10 -16.49 23.50
C GLY A 113 8.60 -16.61 23.80
N THR A 114 8.96 -17.17 24.97
CA THR A 114 10.35 -17.39 25.40
C THR A 114 11.06 -18.42 24.52
N ARG A 115 10.36 -19.47 24.06
CA ARG A 115 10.93 -20.58 23.28
C ARG A 115 11.03 -20.26 21.80
N ILE A 116 10.02 -19.63 21.22
CA ILE A 116 9.90 -19.46 19.77
C ILE A 116 10.90 -18.45 19.19
N GLY A 117 11.37 -17.49 20.01
CA GLY A 117 12.33 -16.47 19.56
C GLY A 117 13.61 -17.04 18.93
N ALA A 118 14.07 -18.21 19.41
CA ALA A 118 15.23 -18.90 18.81
C ALA A 118 14.95 -19.40 17.38
N TYR A 119 13.72 -19.84 17.10
CA TYR A 119 13.29 -20.23 15.76
C TYR A 119 13.27 -19.01 14.82
N LEU A 120 12.66 -17.90 15.26
CA LEU A 120 12.66 -16.64 14.50
C LEU A 120 14.09 -16.23 14.13
N GLY A 121 15.00 -16.20 15.11
CA GLY A 121 16.41 -15.83 14.91
C GLY A 121 17.15 -16.76 13.95
N ALA A 122 16.81 -18.05 13.91
CA ALA A 122 17.42 -19.02 13.00
C ALA A 122 16.85 -18.96 11.57
N VAL A 123 15.56 -18.71 11.42
CA VAL A 123 14.86 -18.79 10.13
C VAL A 123 14.90 -17.47 9.36
N LEU A 124 14.78 -16.33 10.05
CA LEU A 124 14.65 -15.04 9.41
C LEU A 124 15.86 -14.67 8.49
N PRO A 125 17.13 -14.94 8.87
CA PRO A 125 18.27 -14.75 7.98
C PRO A 125 18.23 -15.63 6.73
N THR A 126 17.66 -16.84 6.84
CA THR A 126 17.49 -17.75 5.69
C THR A 126 16.51 -17.14 4.67
N TYR A 127 15.46 -16.48 5.14
CA TYR A 127 14.59 -15.70 4.26
C TYR A 127 15.37 -14.55 3.62
N GLY A 128 16.03 -13.69 4.40
CA GLY A 128 16.81 -12.57 3.85
C GLY A 128 17.80 -13.00 2.75
N LEU A 129 18.48 -14.13 2.92
CA LEU A 129 19.44 -14.64 1.93
C LEU A 129 18.80 -15.16 0.63
N ASN A 130 17.67 -15.87 0.73
CA ASN A 130 17.11 -16.64 -0.39
C ASN A 130 15.86 -16.00 -1.02
N PHE A 131 15.24 -15.03 -0.35
CA PHE A 131 13.92 -14.54 -0.74
C PHE A 131 13.91 -13.89 -2.12
N ALA A 132 14.97 -13.16 -2.50
CA ALA A 132 15.08 -12.60 -3.85
C ALA A 132 15.04 -13.67 -4.96
N THR A 133 15.61 -14.84 -4.71
CA THR A 133 15.54 -15.98 -5.66
C THR A 133 14.14 -16.58 -5.66
N TRP A 134 13.57 -16.84 -4.47
CA TRP A 134 12.19 -17.37 -4.37
C TRP A 134 11.16 -16.42 -4.98
N TRP A 135 11.36 -15.11 -4.84
CA TRP A 135 10.56 -14.07 -5.44
C TRP A 135 10.50 -14.27 -6.95
N ARG A 136 11.64 -14.25 -7.61
CA ARG A 136 11.73 -14.35 -9.08
C ARG A 136 11.30 -15.71 -9.64
N GLU A 137 11.73 -16.80 -9.00
CA GLU A 137 11.60 -18.14 -9.58
C GLU A 137 10.32 -18.86 -9.17
N ARG A 138 9.67 -18.43 -8.08
CA ARG A 138 8.50 -19.14 -7.52
C ARG A 138 7.31 -18.22 -7.29
N LEU A 139 7.48 -17.10 -6.59
CA LEU A 139 6.37 -16.27 -6.11
C LEU A 139 5.82 -15.34 -7.19
N VAL A 140 6.67 -14.66 -7.98
CA VAL A 140 6.22 -13.85 -9.12
C VAL A 140 5.53 -14.73 -10.18
N PRO A 141 6.05 -15.91 -10.58
CA PRO A 141 5.33 -16.80 -11.47
C PRO A 141 3.97 -17.28 -10.90
N GLU A 142 3.88 -17.49 -9.59
CA GLU A 142 2.62 -17.81 -8.92
C GLU A 142 1.62 -16.66 -9.03
N MET A 143 2.03 -15.44 -8.64
CA MET A 143 1.17 -14.26 -8.70
C MET A 143 0.75 -13.92 -10.14
N ARG A 144 1.66 -14.02 -11.10
CA ARG A 144 1.35 -13.80 -12.53
C ARG A 144 0.26 -14.72 -13.03
N ARG A 145 0.31 -16.03 -12.72
CA ARG A 145 -0.76 -16.95 -13.13
C ARG A 145 -2.11 -16.60 -12.52
N ASN A 146 -2.12 -16.14 -11.27
CA ASN A 146 -3.34 -15.71 -10.58
C ASN A 146 -3.91 -14.44 -11.22
N LEU A 147 -3.06 -13.45 -11.52
CA LEU A 147 -3.49 -12.22 -12.19
C LEU A 147 -3.94 -12.50 -13.63
N ASP A 148 -3.20 -13.30 -14.40
CA ASP A 148 -3.58 -13.73 -15.76
C ASP A 148 -4.97 -14.38 -15.77
N TYR A 149 -5.31 -15.17 -14.74
CA TYR A 149 -6.65 -15.74 -14.58
C TYR A 149 -7.71 -14.63 -14.44
N LEU A 150 -7.54 -13.69 -13.50
CA LEU A 150 -8.48 -12.60 -13.29
C LEU A 150 -8.61 -11.71 -14.54
N GLU A 151 -7.48 -11.35 -15.15
CA GLU A 151 -7.43 -10.57 -16.39
C GLU A 151 -8.19 -11.26 -17.53
N SER A 152 -8.05 -12.59 -17.68
CA SER A 152 -8.78 -13.35 -18.69
C SER A 152 -10.30 -13.26 -18.55
N LYS A 153 -10.80 -13.06 -17.32
CA LYS A 153 -12.22 -12.83 -17.02
C LYS A 153 -12.61 -11.38 -17.27
N ILE A 154 -11.81 -10.45 -16.74
CA ILE A 154 -12.03 -9.01 -16.86
C ILE A 154 -12.12 -8.58 -18.34
N PHE A 155 -11.24 -9.09 -19.20
CA PHE A 155 -11.23 -8.73 -20.62
C PHE A 155 -12.44 -9.26 -21.41
N LYS A 156 -13.27 -10.13 -20.80
CA LYS A 156 -14.51 -10.65 -21.38
C LYS A 156 -15.70 -10.43 -20.45
N ALA A 157 -15.65 -9.37 -19.64
CA ALA A 157 -16.61 -9.19 -18.55
C ALA A 157 -18.07 -9.17 -18.98
N ASP A 158 -18.35 -8.67 -20.18
CA ASP A 158 -19.70 -8.61 -20.74
C ASP A 158 -20.26 -10.00 -21.08
N GLU A 159 -19.40 -10.98 -21.39
CA GLU A 159 -19.77 -12.36 -21.75
C GLU A 159 -20.09 -13.22 -20.51
N ILE A 160 -19.62 -12.83 -19.33
CA ILE A 160 -19.71 -13.63 -18.10
C ILE A 160 -21.05 -13.35 -17.38
N PRO A 161 -21.86 -14.38 -17.05
CA PRO A 161 -23.09 -14.24 -16.28
C PRO A 161 -22.86 -13.74 -14.86
N LEU A 162 -23.85 -13.05 -14.28
CA LEU A 162 -23.75 -12.47 -12.92
C LEU A 162 -23.40 -13.51 -11.83
N MET A 163 -23.98 -14.71 -11.89
CA MET A 163 -23.68 -15.75 -10.90
C MET A 163 -22.32 -16.43 -11.12
N GLU A 164 -21.77 -16.40 -12.34
CA GLU A 164 -20.38 -16.80 -12.55
C GLU A 164 -19.43 -15.75 -11.97
N TRP A 165 -19.76 -14.47 -12.09
CA TRP A 165 -19.02 -13.40 -11.40
C TRP A 165 -19.03 -13.52 -9.88
N ALA A 166 -20.13 -14.00 -9.28
CA ALA A 166 -20.17 -14.29 -7.85
C ALA A 166 -19.16 -15.38 -7.44
N VAL A 167 -18.92 -16.39 -8.28
CA VAL A 167 -17.89 -17.40 -8.05
C VAL A 167 -16.50 -16.82 -8.24
N ILE A 168 -16.29 -16.03 -9.31
CA ILE A 168 -15.01 -15.36 -9.58
C ILE A 168 -14.62 -14.38 -8.46
N LEU A 169 -15.59 -13.77 -7.77
CA LEU A 169 -15.32 -12.95 -6.59
C LEU A 169 -14.65 -13.76 -5.47
N GLU A 170 -15.12 -14.97 -5.20
CA GLU A 170 -14.50 -15.85 -4.20
C GLU A 170 -13.08 -16.25 -4.64
N ASP A 171 -12.88 -16.58 -5.92
CA ASP A 171 -11.53 -16.84 -6.47
C ASP A 171 -10.62 -15.62 -6.31
N ALA A 172 -11.14 -14.40 -6.54
CA ALA A 172 -10.38 -13.16 -6.39
C ALA A 172 -10.00 -12.90 -4.93
N ILE A 173 -10.88 -13.22 -3.98
CA ILE A 173 -10.60 -13.14 -2.54
C ILE A 173 -9.52 -14.16 -2.14
N ASP A 174 -9.60 -15.41 -2.62
CA ASP A 174 -8.57 -16.43 -2.38
C ASP A 174 -7.20 -16.01 -2.95
N ILE A 175 -7.19 -15.41 -4.14
CA ILE A 175 -5.98 -14.86 -4.76
C ILE A 175 -5.44 -13.70 -3.92
N HIS A 176 -6.30 -12.79 -3.47
CA HIS A 176 -5.92 -11.65 -2.63
C HIS A 176 -5.29 -12.13 -1.32
N ASP A 177 -5.94 -13.02 -0.58
CA ASP A 177 -5.40 -13.64 0.63
C ASP A 177 -4.03 -14.27 0.37
N ARG A 178 -3.90 -15.04 -0.72
CA ARG A 178 -2.63 -15.68 -1.06
C ARG A 178 -1.53 -14.67 -1.35
N HIS A 179 -1.83 -13.61 -2.10
CA HIS A 179 -0.88 -12.56 -2.44
C HIS A 179 -0.46 -11.77 -1.21
N TRP A 180 -1.37 -11.44 -0.29
CA TRP A 180 -1.03 -10.77 0.96
C TRP A 180 -0.20 -11.65 1.90
N LYS A 181 -0.43 -12.97 1.92
CA LYS A 181 0.49 -13.90 2.59
C LYS A 181 1.90 -13.86 2.00
N ILE A 182 2.03 -13.67 0.69
CA ILE A 182 3.34 -13.47 0.02
C ILE A 182 3.95 -12.12 0.40
N HIS A 183 3.16 -11.05 0.45
CA HIS A 183 3.58 -9.72 0.91
C HIS A 183 4.20 -9.81 2.32
N TRP A 184 3.55 -10.49 3.27
CA TRP A 184 4.08 -10.67 4.62
C TRP A 184 5.36 -11.50 4.69
N MET A 185 5.52 -12.48 3.80
CA MET A 185 6.78 -13.21 3.68
C MET A 185 7.92 -12.29 3.22
N LEU A 186 7.64 -11.37 2.30
CA LEU A 186 8.61 -10.41 1.79
C LEU A 186 8.98 -9.37 2.84
N ASN A 187 8.00 -8.74 3.48
CA ASN A 187 8.23 -7.69 4.47
C ASN A 187 9.15 -8.16 5.59
N PHE A 188 8.91 -9.33 6.16
CA PHE A 188 9.78 -9.88 7.20
C PHE A 188 11.17 -10.25 6.68
N ALA A 189 11.27 -10.79 5.46
CA ALA A 189 12.57 -11.06 4.83
C ALA A 189 13.39 -9.78 4.61
N GLN A 190 12.73 -8.70 4.18
CA GLN A 190 13.35 -7.40 3.96
C GLN A 190 13.72 -6.70 5.27
N LEU A 191 12.86 -6.76 6.29
CA LEU A 191 13.18 -6.30 7.64
C LEU A 191 14.44 -6.99 8.15
N SER A 192 14.56 -8.30 7.94
CA SER A 192 15.79 -9.06 8.28
C SER A 192 17.04 -8.51 7.60
N ALA A 193 16.98 -8.24 6.29
CA ALA A 193 18.10 -7.75 5.53
C ALA A 193 18.52 -6.36 6.01
N THR A 194 17.55 -5.50 6.28
CA THR A 194 17.77 -4.12 6.76
C THR A 194 18.37 -4.12 8.17
N LEU A 195 17.81 -4.89 9.11
CA LEU A 195 18.34 -4.99 10.47
C LEU A 195 19.75 -5.58 10.49
N ASN A 196 20.03 -6.57 9.65
CA ASN A 196 21.38 -7.13 9.53
C ASN A 196 22.38 -6.10 8.97
N LEU A 197 21.99 -5.33 7.96
CA LEU A 197 22.85 -4.25 7.42
C LEU A 197 23.12 -3.19 8.49
N GLN A 198 22.10 -2.76 9.24
CA GLN A 198 22.25 -1.81 10.35
C GLN A 198 23.17 -2.36 11.44
N ALA A 199 23.00 -3.61 11.86
CA ALA A 199 23.81 -4.24 12.89
C ALA A 199 25.28 -4.33 12.48
N VAL A 200 25.55 -4.78 11.25
CA VAL A 200 26.92 -4.86 10.71
C VAL A 200 27.53 -3.47 10.54
N MET A 201 26.74 -2.48 10.12
CA MET A 201 27.18 -1.08 10.04
C MET A 201 27.56 -0.52 11.41
N GLN A 202 26.73 -0.77 12.43
CA GLN A 202 27.01 -0.38 13.81
C GLN A 202 28.26 -1.07 14.36
N GLU A 203 28.44 -2.38 14.12
CA GLU A 203 29.62 -3.14 14.56
C GLU A 203 30.91 -2.62 13.94
N VAL A 204 30.89 -2.37 12.63
CA VAL A 204 32.10 -2.10 11.85
C VAL A 204 32.47 -0.62 11.82
N HIS A 205 31.49 0.29 11.77
CA HIS A 205 31.72 1.75 11.71
C HIS A 205 31.45 2.46 13.04
N GLY A 206 30.92 1.77 14.05
CA GLY A 206 30.57 2.35 15.35
C GLY A 206 29.31 3.24 15.32
N LYS A 207 28.66 3.37 14.16
CA LYS A 207 27.41 4.12 13.98
C LYS A 207 26.64 3.58 12.78
N VAL A 208 25.32 3.80 12.79
CA VAL A 208 24.47 3.65 11.61
C VAL A 208 24.36 4.98 10.88
N ASP A 209 24.60 5.00 9.57
CA ASP A 209 24.43 6.18 8.72
C ASP A 209 23.08 6.10 7.97
N PRO A 210 22.05 6.85 8.40
CA PRO A 210 20.72 6.76 7.80
C PRO A 210 20.68 7.27 6.35
N THR A 211 21.53 8.24 6.00
CA THR A 211 21.61 8.76 4.62
C THR A 211 22.16 7.69 3.69
N LEU A 212 23.21 7.00 4.12
CA LEU A 212 23.81 5.93 3.34
C LEU A 212 22.86 4.74 3.18
N LEU A 213 22.14 4.37 4.25
CA LEU A 213 21.11 3.34 4.19
C LEU A 213 20.01 3.69 3.19
N GLY A 214 19.47 4.91 3.23
CA GLY A 214 18.42 5.33 2.30
C GLY A 214 18.87 5.23 0.84
N ARG A 215 20.12 5.60 0.53
CA ARG A 215 20.69 5.44 -0.82
C ARG A 215 20.82 3.97 -1.25
N LEU A 216 21.25 3.10 -0.34
CA LEU A 216 21.42 1.66 -0.58
C LEU A 216 20.11 0.89 -0.68
N GLN A 217 19.01 1.42 -0.12
CA GLN A 217 17.69 0.81 -0.17
C GLN A 217 16.89 1.21 -1.43
N ASN A 218 17.46 2.06 -2.29
CA ASN A 218 16.91 2.33 -3.62
C ASN A 218 17.15 1.17 -4.59
N SER A 219 16.35 1.14 -5.67
CA SER A 219 16.49 0.20 -6.77
C SER A 219 16.49 0.91 -8.11
N ALA A 220 17.33 0.42 -9.02
CA ALA A 220 17.40 0.84 -10.42
C ALA A 220 16.99 -0.29 -11.39
N ALA A 221 16.36 -1.35 -10.86
CA ALA A 221 16.01 -2.55 -11.62
C ALA A 221 14.75 -3.22 -11.03
N ASP A 222 13.62 -2.54 -11.17
CA ASP A 222 12.29 -2.96 -10.69
C ASP A 222 11.19 -2.58 -11.68
N ARG A 223 9.97 -3.06 -11.39
CA ARG A 223 8.78 -2.87 -12.25
C ARG A 223 8.35 -1.43 -12.45
N ASN A 224 8.71 -0.50 -11.55
CA ASN A 224 8.41 0.91 -11.76
C ASN A 224 9.28 1.47 -12.89
N TRP A 225 10.57 1.10 -12.94
CA TRP A 225 11.44 1.50 -14.05
C TRP A 225 10.96 0.95 -15.40
N ASP A 226 10.46 -0.28 -15.45
CA ASP A 226 9.85 -0.84 -16.67
C ASP A 226 8.67 0.03 -17.18
N ALA A 227 7.84 0.52 -16.25
CA ALA A 227 6.72 1.39 -16.55
C ALA A 227 7.19 2.75 -17.07
N LEU A 228 8.17 3.38 -16.39
CA LEU A 228 8.74 4.67 -16.80
C LEU A 228 9.42 4.59 -18.17
N GLU A 229 10.11 3.49 -18.47
CA GLU A 229 10.73 3.26 -19.78
C GLU A 229 9.68 3.23 -20.89
N THR A 230 8.57 2.55 -20.65
CA THR A 230 7.48 2.40 -21.62
C THR A 230 6.82 3.75 -21.89
N LEU A 231 6.51 4.52 -20.85
CA LEU A 231 5.98 5.89 -20.98
C LEU A 231 6.96 6.80 -21.72
N TRP A 232 8.26 6.72 -21.41
CA TRP A 232 9.29 7.47 -22.11
C TRP A 232 9.35 7.13 -23.61
N LYS A 233 9.25 5.84 -23.99
CA LYS A 233 9.20 5.42 -25.40
C LYS A 233 7.96 5.97 -26.13
N ILE A 234 6.80 6.00 -25.46
CA ILE A 234 5.58 6.61 -25.99
C ILE A 234 5.79 8.11 -26.19
N LYS A 235 6.38 8.80 -25.21
CA LYS A 235 6.77 10.22 -25.32
C LYS A 235 7.71 10.49 -26.50
N GLU A 236 8.77 9.69 -26.68
CA GLU A 236 9.71 9.84 -27.80
C GLU A 236 9.06 9.60 -29.16
N THR A 237 8.00 8.79 -29.21
CA THR A 237 7.19 8.60 -30.41
C THR A 237 6.34 9.84 -30.69
N ALA A 238 5.67 10.38 -29.67
CA ALA A 238 4.85 11.59 -29.79
C ALA A 238 5.66 12.80 -30.27
N LYS A 239 6.86 13.03 -29.70
CA LYS A 239 7.74 14.16 -30.07
C LYS A 239 8.14 14.21 -31.55
N LYS A 240 8.08 13.07 -32.26
CA LYS A 240 8.45 12.99 -33.69
C LYS A 240 7.32 13.40 -34.63
N SER A 241 6.10 13.62 -34.14
CA SER A 241 4.94 14.02 -34.94
C SER A 241 4.35 15.34 -34.47
N LYS A 242 4.25 16.31 -35.39
CA LYS A 242 3.59 17.59 -35.11
C LYS A 242 2.10 17.41 -34.79
N VAL A 243 1.45 16.41 -35.38
CA VAL A 243 0.03 16.10 -35.16
C VAL A 243 -0.18 15.61 -33.73
N LEU A 244 0.67 14.69 -33.26
CA LEU A 244 0.61 14.18 -31.89
C LEU A 244 0.93 15.29 -30.88
N MET A 245 1.97 16.09 -31.15
CA MET A 245 2.33 17.23 -30.30
C MET A 245 1.21 18.28 -30.16
N GLU A 246 0.37 18.46 -31.19
CA GLU A 246 -0.80 19.35 -31.09
C GLU A 246 -1.85 18.78 -30.13
N ALA A 247 -2.09 17.47 -30.15
CA ALA A 247 -3.01 16.81 -29.23
C ALA A 247 -2.55 16.95 -27.77
N PHE A 248 -1.25 16.82 -27.50
CA PHE A 248 -0.67 16.94 -26.15
C PHE A 248 -0.64 18.37 -25.59
N LYS A 249 -1.14 19.38 -26.32
CA LYS A 249 -1.43 20.71 -25.73
C LYS A 249 -2.67 20.69 -24.83
N LYS A 250 -3.52 19.66 -24.95
CA LYS A 250 -4.70 19.44 -24.10
C LYS A 250 -4.32 18.73 -22.79
N THR A 251 -5.30 18.35 -21.97
CA THR A 251 -5.10 17.59 -20.72
C THR A 251 -6.04 16.39 -20.64
N GLY A 252 -5.62 15.35 -19.92
CA GLY A 252 -6.37 14.16 -19.60
C GLY A 252 -7.13 13.56 -20.78
N MET A 253 -8.44 13.41 -20.61
CA MET A 253 -9.31 12.81 -21.63
C MET A 253 -9.49 13.66 -22.89
N GLU A 254 -9.18 14.97 -22.86
CA GLU A 254 -9.17 15.78 -24.08
C GLU A 254 -8.02 15.38 -25.01
N ILE A 255 -6.87 14.97 -24.47
CA ILE A 255 -5.76 14.41 -25.28
C ILE A 255 -6.27 13.15 -25.98
N HIS A 256 -6.94 12.26 -25.25
CA HIS A 256 -7.53 11.04 -25.82
C HIS A 256 -8.48 11.38 -26.98
N ALA A 257 -9.39 12.34 -26.76
CA ALA A 257 -10.34 12.78 -27.79
C ALA A 257 -9.64 13.31 -29.06
N GLU A 258 -8.57 14.11 -28.93
CA GLU A 258 -7.79 14.58 -30.08
C GLU A 258 -7.05 13.44 -30.80
N LEU A 259 -6.44 12.51 -30.06
CA LEU A 259 -5.72 11.37 -30.63
C LEU A 259 -6.64 10.46 -31.46
N THR A 260 -7.89 10.27 -31.05
CA THR A 260 -8.84 9.43 -31.82
C THR A 260 -9.21 9.99 -33.20
N LYS A 261 -8.96 11.29 -33.47
CA LYS A 261 -9.31 11.93 -34.74
C LYS A 261 -8.35 11.61 -35.87
N THR A 262 -7.16 11.05 -35.58
CA THR A 262 -6.10 10.85 -36.57
C THR A 262 -5.60 9.40 -36.58
N ALA A 263 -5.06 8.95 -37.71
CA ALA A 263 -4.51 7.59 -37.81
C ALA A 263 -3.27 7.41 -36.93
N GLU A 264 -2.39 8.41 -36.88
CA GLU A 264 -1.21 8.40 -36.00
C GLU A 264 -1.60 8.41 -34.52
N GLY A 265 -2.62 9.19 -34.14
CA GLY A 265 -3.11 9.24 -32.77
C GLY A 265 -3.74 7.92 -32.32
N LYS A 266 -4.54 7.27 -33.18
CA LYS A 266 -5.06 5.92 -32.92
C LYS A 266 -3.94 4.89 -32.70
N LYS A 267 -2.87 4.95 -33.50
CA LYS A 267 -1.70 4.09 -33.33
C LYS A 267 -0.96 4.36 -32.01
N LEU A 268 -0.87 5.62 -31.58
CA LEU A 268 -0.31 5.95 -30.27
C LEU A 268 -1.19 5.39 -29.13
N LEU A 269 -2.52 5.47 -29.27
CA LEU A 269 -3.47 4.92 -28.29
C LEU A 269 -3.39 3.40 -28.15
N GLU A 270 -2.98 2.66 -29.19
CA GLU A 270 -2.68 1.23 -29.07
C GLU A 270 -1.50 0.98 -28.10
N ALA A 271 -0.46 1.81 -28.15
CA ALA A 271 0.67 1.72 -27.22
C ALA A 271 0.27 2.14 -25.80
N VAL A 272 -0.59 3.15 -25.64
CA VAL A 272 -1.16 3.54 -24.35
C VAL A 272 -2.02 2.41 -23.77
N THR A 273 -2.84 1.76 -24.59
CA THR A 273 -3.68 0.62 -24.16
C THR A 273 -2.80 -0.55 -23.73
N ALA A 274 -1.71 -0.84 -24.45
CA ALA A 274 -0.76 -1.88 -24.06
C ALA A 274 -0.07 -1.55 -22.73
N TYR A 275 0.29 -0.28 -22.50
CA TYR A 275 0.80 0.18 -21.23
C TYR A 275 -0.23 0.00 -20.10
N GLN A 276 -1.49 0.40 -20.31
CA GLN A 276 -2.54 0.27 -19.29
C GLN A 276 -2.78 -1.18 -18.88
N LYS A 277 -2.71 -2.13 -19.82
CA LYS A 277 -2.88 -3.56 -19.51
C LYS A 277 -1.75 -4.13 -18.66
N GLU A 278 -0.52 -3.69 -18.88
CA GLU A 278 0.64 -4.20 -18.13
C GLU A 278 0.88 -3.43 -16.82
N PHE A 279 0.69 -2.11 -16.82
CA PHE A 279 1.11 -1.21 -15.75
C PHE A 279 -0.01 -0.35 -15.17
N GLY A 280 -1.23 -0.42 -15.72
CA GLY A 280 -2.34 0.44 -15.30
C GLY A 280 -3.05 -0.01 -14.01
N TRP A 281 -2.68 -1.16 -13.44
CA TRP A 281 -3.32 -1.75 -12.25
C TRP A 281 -2.98 -1.05 -10.94
N HIS A 282 -3.02 0.28 -10.93
CA HIS A 282 -2.83 1.09 -9.74
C HIS A 282 -3.77 2.31 -9.76
N ALA A 283 -4.28 2.66 -8.59
CA ALA A 283 -5.09 3.85 -8.37
C ALA A 283 -4.27 4.88 -7.56
N VAL A 284 -4.79 6.10 -7.41
CA VAL A 284 -4.16 7.14 -6.58
C VAL A 284 -3.94 6.69 -5.13
N TRP A 285 -4.84 5.83 -4.61
CA TRP A 285 -4.75 5.21 -3.30
C TRP A 285 -4.91 3.70 -3.49
N SER A 286 -3.82 2.96 -3.34
CA SER A 286 -3.76 1.52 -3.62
C SER A 286 -4.63 0.69 -2.66
N HIS A 287 -4.78 1.16 -1.42
CA HIS A 287 -5.49 0.50 -0.32
C HIS A 287 -6.93 1.01 -0.18
N GLU A 288 -7.64 1.11 -1.30
CA GLU A 288 -9.06 1.45 -1.33
C GLU A 288 -9.66 1.07 -2.69
N PHE A 289 -10.90 0.59 -2.69
CA PHE A 289 -11.61 0.21 -3.91
C PHE A 289 -12.42 1.33 -4.53
N ILE A 290 -12.63 2.49 -3.91
CA ILE A 290 -13.44 3.56 -4.55
C ILE A 290 -12.74 4.26 -5.72
N PHE A 291 -11.40 4.23 -5.78
CA PHE A 291 -10.65 4.99 -6.76
C PHE A 291 -10.44 4.20 -8.04
N PRO A 292 -10.74 4.77 -9.23
CA PRO A 292 -10.43 4.13 -10.49
C PRO A 292 -8.92 3.97 -10.68
N SER A 293 -8.57 2.87 -11.32
CA SER A 293 -7.19 2.57 -11.70
C SER A 293 -6.82 3.25 -13.03
N ARG A 294 -5.53 3.41 -13.29
CA ARG A 294 -5.02 3.82 -14.61
C ARG A 294 -5.34 2.81 -15.71
N PHE A 295 -5.73 1.59 -15.38
CA PHE A 295 -6.25 0.59 -16.31
C PHE A 295 -7.67 0.97 -16.79
N GLU A 296 -8.51 1.48 -15.90
CA GLU A 296 -9.88 1.93 -16.22
C GLU A 296 -9.88 3.25 -16.99
N GLU A 297 -8.98 4.18 -16.65
CA GLU A 297 -8.98 5.54 -17.18
C GLU A 297 -7.64 5.93 -17.84
N ALA A 298 -7.68 6.29 -19.13
CA ALA A 298 -6.49 6.67 -19.89
C ALA A 298 -6.00 8.10 -19.60
N GLY A 299 -6.86 8.97 -19.09
CA GLY A 299 -6.55 10.40 -18.85
C GLY A 299 -5.27 10.59 -18.03
N PRO A 300 -5.18 10.03 -16.81
CA PRO A 300 -3.98 10.15 -15.97
C PRO A 300 -2.69 9.66 -16.65
N VAL A 301 -2.77 8.61 -17.47
CA VAL A 301 -1.61 8.10 -18.22
C VAL A 301 -1.16 9.10 -19.28
N LEU A 302 -2.10 9.72 -19.98
CA LEU A 302 -1.82 10.74 -20.99
C LEU A 302 -1.23 12.01 -20.38
N ASP A 303 -1.66 12.40 -19.18
CA ASP A 303 -1.08 13.53 -18.45
C ASP A 303 0.36 13.26 -18.02
N VAL A 304 0.70 12.03 -17.60
CA VAL A 304 2.10 11.66 -17.33
C VAL A 304 2.95 11.76 -18.59
N ILE A 305 2.45 11.29 -19.75
CA ILE A 305 3.15 11.41 -21.03
C ILE A 305 3.35 12.88 -21.41
N LYS A 306 2.33 13.72 -21.20
CA LYS A 306 2.42 15.18 -21.39
C LYS A 306 3.52 15.78 -20.51
N GLY A 307 3.53 15.48 -19.21
CA GLY A 307 4.58 15.94 -18.30
C GLY A 307 5.98 15.56 -18.77
N TYR A 308 6.15 14.34 -19.30
CA TYR A 308 7.43 13.89 -19.87
C TYR A 308 7.82 14.62 -21.16
N ILE A 309 6.85 15.08 -21.96
CA ILE A 309 7.08 15.92 -23.15
C ILE A 309 7.57 17.31 -22.69
N GLU A 310 6.89 17.91 -21.72
CA GLU A 310 7.16 19.27 -21.24
C GLU A 310 8.50 19.38 -20.49
N SER A 311 8.80 18.40 -19.63
CA SER A 311 10.06 18.36 -18.88
C SER A 311 11.24 17.81 -19.68
N ASP A 312 10.99 17.35 -20.91
CA ASP A 312 11.87 16.50 -21.72
C ASP A 312 12.54 15.38 -20.90
N TYR A 313 11.75 14.62 -20.15
CA TYR A 313 12.25 13.60 -19.24
C TYR A 313 13.18 12.59 -19.94
N ASN A 314 14.34 12.33 -19.35
CA ASN A 314 15.36 11.44 -19.90
C ASN A 314 15.52 10.20 -19.03
N TYR A 315 14.74 9.17 -19.36
CA TYR A 315 14.78 7.88 -18.65
C TYR A 315 16.18 7.24 -18.62
N PRO A 316 16.90 7.10 -19.76
CA PRO A 316 18.24 6.49 -19.75
C PRO A 316 19.23 7.19 -18.81
N LYS A 317 19.14 8.52 -18.69
CA LYS A 317 19.95 9.28 -17.75
C LYS A 317 19.52 9.03 -16.30
N ALA A 318 18.22 9.13 -16.00
CA ALA A 318 17.70 8.99 -14.64
C ALA A 318 18.04 7.62 -14.03
N VAL A 319 17.79 6.53 -14.75
CA VAL A 319 18.08 5.17 -14.26
C VAL A 319 19.59 4.94 -14.09
N LYS A 320 20.41 5.50 -15.00
CA LYS A 320 21.86 5.41 -14.91
C LYS A 320 22.41 6.18 -13.71
N ASP A 321 21.93 7.40 -13.48
CA ASP A 321 22.36 8.22 -12.34
C ASP A 321 22.06 7.51 -11.01
N LEU A 322 20.86 6.92 -10.88
CA LEU A 322 20.51 6.15 -9.68
C LEU A 322 21.39 4.89 -9.51
N ALA A 323 21.61 4.13 -10.59
CA ALA A 323 22.47 2.95 -10.54
C ALA A 323 23.92 3.30 -10.16
N ASP A 324 24.42 4.45 -10.63
CA ASP A 324 25.74 4.95 -10.28
C ASP A 324 25.80 5.46 -8.82
N ASP A 325 24.73 6.08 -8.31
CA ASP A 325 24.64 6.49 -6.90
C ASP A 325 24.65 5.28 -5.95
N ILE A 326 23.89 4.22 -6.25
CA ILE A 326 23.87 2.98 -5.46
C ILE A 326 25.28 2.34 -5.41
N LYS A 327 26.00 2.33 -6.55
CA LYS A 327 27.39 1.85 -6.60
C LYS A 327 28.33 2.73 -5.78
N ALA A 328 28.16 4.05 -5.86
CA ALA A 328 28.96 5.00 -5.08
C ALA A 328 28.72 4.84 -3.58
N ALA A 329 27.45 4.71 -3.15
CA ALA A 329 27.07 4.43 -1.77
C ALA A 329 27.67 3.10 -1.27
N SER A 330 27.64 2.05 -2.10
CA SER A 330 28.27 0.78 -1.78
C SER A 330 29.79 0.92 -1.59
N ALA A 331 30.47 1.65 -2.48
CA ALA A 331 31.91 1.91 -2.37
C ALA A 331 32.26 2.76 -1.14
N GLU A 332 31.45 3.77 -0.84
CA GLU A 332 31.56 4.62 0.34
C GLU A 332 31.45 3.80 1.64
N MET A 333 30.45 2.92 1.72
CA MET A 333 30.23 2.05 2.88
C MET A 333 31.40 1.10 3.15
N LEU A 334 32.07 0.63 2.09
CA LEU A 334 33.20 -0.30 2.19
C LEU A 334 34.56 0.41 2.40
N LYS A 335 34.59 1.74 2.26
CA LYS A 335 35.83 2.52 2.26
C LYS A 335 36.56 2.38 3.59
N GLY A 336 37.85 2.02 3.52
CA GLY A 336 38.72 1.91 4.69
C GLY A 336 38.62 0.59 5.46
N LEU A 337 37.62 -0.25 5.15
CA LEU A 337 37.46 -1.56 5.77
C LEU A 337 38.48 -2.57 5.21
N LYS A 338 38.94 -3.49 6.07
CA LYS A 338 39.89 -4.55 5.72
C LYS A 338 39.56 -5.85 6.47
N GLY A 339 40.04 -6.98 5.95
CA GLY A 339 39.90 -8.28 6.62
C GLY A 339 38.43 -8.66 6.85
N GLU A 340 38.15 -9.22 8.03
CA GLU A 340 36.82 -9.71 8.40
C GLU A 340 35.74 -8.62 8.33
N ALA A 341 36.05 -7.39 8.76
CA ALA A 341 35.10 -6.27 8.74
C ALA A 341 34.64 -5.93 7.31
N LEU A 342 35.55 -6.02 6.34
CA LEU A 342 35.23 -5.79 4.93
C LEU A 342 34.30 -6.89 4.40
N GLU A 343 34.62 -8.16 4.68
CA GLU A 343 33.83 -9.29 4.17
C GLU A 343 32.43 -9.35 4.81
N LYS A 344 32.31 -9.04 6.11
CA LYS A 344 31.01 -8.90 6.79
C LYS A 344 30.15 -7.81 6.14
N MET A 345 30.72 -6.62 5.93
CA MET A 345 29.99 -5.49 5.34
C MET A 345 29.57 -5.78 3.90
N LYS A 346 30.45 -6.40 3.08
CA LYS A 346 30.12 -6.83 1.72
C LYS A 346 28.94 -7.81 1.72
N ALA A 347 28.99 -8.85 2.55
CA ALA A 347 27.94 -9.85 2.60
C ALA A 347 26.58 -9.23 2.99
N ALA A 348 26.55 -8.32 3.97
CA ALA A 348 25.35 -7.60 4.35
C ALA A 348 24.82 -6.70 3.21
N ASN A 349 25.72 -5.99 2.52
CA ASN A 349 25.36 -5.15 1.38
C ASN A 349 24.80 -5.97 0.21
N ASP A 350 25.41 -7.11 -0.11
CA ASP A 350 24.99 -7.97 -1.21
C ASP A 350 23.58 -8.51 -0.99
N ILE A 351 23.22 -8.82 0.25
CA ILE A 351 21.85 -9.20 0.60
C ILE A 351 20.90 -7.99 0.44
N ASN A 352 21.28 -6.82 0.97
CA ASN A 352 20.48 -5.60 0.83
C ASN A 352 20.20 -5.24 -0.63
N LEU A 353 21.22 -5.22 -1.49
CA LEU A 353 21.09 -4.89 -2.91
C LEU A 353 20.20 -5.90 -3.67
N LYS A 354 20.18 -7.17 -3.26
CA LYS A 354 19.27 -8.17 -3.83
C LYS A 354 17.82 -7.99 -3.40
N MET A 355 17.60 -7.44 -2.21
CA MET A 355 16.28 -7.23 -1.61
C MET A 355 15.68 -5.86 -1.96
N ALA A 356 16.48 -4.83 -2.21
CA ALA A 356 15.98 -3.48 -2.47
C ALA A 356 14.93 -3.39 -3.60
N PRO A 357 15.09 -4.08 -4.76
CA PRO A 357 14.09 -4.07 -5.83
C PRO A 357 12.76 -4.73 -5.47
N LEU A 358 12.74 -5.59 -4.44
CA LEU A 358 11.52 -6.29 -4.04
C LEU A 358 10.51 -5.34 -3.38
N THR A 359 10.95 -4.19 -2.84
CA THR A 359 10.05 -3.18 -2.27
C THR A 359 9.09 -2.61 -3.33
N PRO A 360 9.58 -1.99 -4.42
CA PRO A 360 8.67 -1.52 -5.47
C PRO A 360 7.97 -2.68 -6.19
N ASP A 361 8.61 -3.83 -6.39
CA ASP A 361 7.99 -4.95 -7.09
C ASP A 361 6.77 -5.54 -6.34
N HIS A 362 6.83 -5.68 -5.01
CA HIS A 362 5.67 -6.19 -4.28
C HIS A 362 4.52 -5.19 -4.30
N HIS A 363 4.82 -3.89 -4.24
CA HIS A 363 3.80 -2.86 -4.40
C HIS A 363 3.13 -2.98 -5.77
N PHE A 364 3.89 -3.21 -6.84
CA PHE A 364 3.36 -3.44 -8.19
C PHE A 364 2.43 -4.66 -8.26
N TYR A 365 2.86 -5.85 -7.81
CA TYR A 365 2.06 -7.07 -7.96
C TYR A 365 0.91 -7.19 -6.95
N ILE A 366 1.09 -6.70 -5.73
CA ILE A 366 0.21 -7.02 -4.59
C ILE A 366 -0.62 -5.80 -4.21
N ASP A 367 0.00 -4.79 -3.61
CA ASP A 367 -0.67 -3.63 -3.03
C ASP A 367 -1.44 -2.82 -4.07
N GLN A 368 -0.84 -2.61 -5.25
CA GLN A 368 -1.49 -2.02 -6.41
C GLN A 368 -2.22 -3.11 -7.20
N GLY A 369 -1.46 -4.02 -7.81
CA GLY A 369 -1.99 -4.98 -8.77
C GLY A 369 -3.18 -5.76 -8.25
N THR A 370 -3.02 -6.49 -7.15
CA THR A 370 -4.05 -7.40 -6.66
C THR A 370 -5.29 -6.66 -6.15
N ASN A 371 -5.11 -5.54 -5.44
CA ASN A 371 -6.24 -4.71 -5.00
C ASN A 371 -7.03 -4.15 -6.20
N GLN A 372 -6.35 -3.69 -7.25
CA GLN A 372 -7.05 -3.15 -8.43
C GLN A 372 -7.72 -4.23 -9.28
N HIS A 373 -7.15 -5.44 -9.35
CA HIS A 373 -7.85 -6.57 -9.98
C HIS A 373 -9.14 -6.92 -9.21
N MET A 374 -9.08 -6.98 -7.87
CA MET A 374 -10.27 -7.18 -7.04
C MET A 374 -11.31 -6.07 -7.24
N ARG A 375 -10.88 -4.81 -7.29
CA ARG A 375 -11.77 -3.68 -7.65
C ARG A 375 -12.46 -3.94 -8.99
N VAL A 376 -11.73 -4.28 -10.05
CA VAL A 376 -12.33 -4.43 -11.39
C VAL A 376 -13.27 -5.65 -11.49
N VAL A 377 -13.02 -6.71 -10.71
CA VAL A 377 -14.00 -7.81 -10.50
C VAL A 377 -15.29 -7.26 -9.88
N LEU A 378 -15.19 -6.47 -8.81
CA LEU A 378 -16.35 -5.84 -8.17
C LEU A 378 -17.09 -4.90 -9.13
N ILE A 379 -16.39 -4.05 -9.89
CA ILE A 379 -16.99 -3.17 -10.89
C ILE A 379 -17.71 -3.97 -11.99
N SER A 380 -17.17 -5.13 -12.37
CA SER A 380 -17.82 -6.02 -13.35
C SER A 380 -19.14 -6.59 -12.81
N ILE A 381 -19.18 -6.97 -11.53
CA ILE A 381 -20.42 -7.32 -10.82
C ILE A 381 -21.38 -6.13 -10.78
N GLY A 382 -20.88 -4.94 -10.42
CA GLY A 382 -21.64 -3.71 -10.34
C GLY A 382 -22.33 -3.35 -11.66
N LYS A 383 -21.62 -3.46 -12.79
CA LYS A 383 -22.20 -3.24 -14.13
C LYS A 383 -23.39 -4.15 -14.41
N LYS A 384 -23.30 -5.43 -14.03
CA LYS A 384 -24.40 -6.40 -14.17
C LYS A 384 -25.56 -6.06 -13.24
N LEU A 385 -25.29 -5.68 -12.00
CA LEU A 385 -26.33 -5.26 -11.04
C LEU A 385 -27.06 -3.98 -11.49
N VAL A 386 -26.38 -3.04 -12.13
CA VAL A 386 -27.01 -1.87 -12.75
C VAL A 386 -27.92 -2.30 -13.91
N ALA A 387 -27.47 -3.23 -14.76
CA ALA A 387 -28.29 -3.75 -15.87
C ALA A 387 -29.58 -4.45 -15.37
N GLU A 388 -29.54 -5.08 -14.20
CA GLU A 388 -30.69 -5.68 -13.52
C GLU A 388 -31.55 -4.65 -12.73
N GLY A 389 -31.14 -3.37 -12.68
CA GLY A 389 -31.83 -2.31 -11.94
C GLY A 389 -31.68 -2.37 -10.42
N ALA A 390 -30.73 -3.17 -9.92
CA ALA A 390 -30.46 -3.39 -8.50
C ALA A 390 -29.59 -2.28 -7.87
N LEU A 391 -28.73 -1.63 -8.67
CA LEU A 391 -27.87 -0.51 -8.29
C LEU A 391 -28.01 0.63 -9.30
N ASP A 392 -27.62 1.85 -8.93
CA ASP A 392 -27.75 3.03 -9.81
C ASP A 392 -26.47 3.27 -10.64
N GLN A 393 -25.30 2.93 -10.10
CA GLN A 393 -24.01 2.99 -10.81
C GLN A 393 -23.07 1.84 -10.41
N PRO A 394 -22.11 1.42 -11.27
CA PRO A 394 -21.32 0.21 -11.03
C PRO A 394 -20.52 0.20 -9.73
N ASP A 395 -19.97 1.34 -9.32
CA ASP A 395 -19.17 1.48 -8.10
C ASP A 395 -20.01 1.52 -6.81
N ASP A 396 -21.35 1.53 -6.91
CA ASP A 396 -22.22 1.38 -5.73
C ASP A 396 -21.97 0.06 -4.99
N VAL A 397 -21.50 -0.97 -5.70
CA VAL A 397 -21.11 -2.26 -5.13
C VAL A 397 -20.06 -2.13 -4.02
N ILE A 398 -19.20 -1.12 -4.09
CA ILE A 398 -18.12 -0.86 -3.12
C ILE A 398 -18.67 -0.32 -1.78
N PHE A 399 -19.89 0.21 -1.79
CA PHE A 399 -20.60 0.70 -0.60
C PHE A 399 -21.46 -0.37 0.10
N LEU A 400 -21.41 -1.61 -0.38
CA LEU A 400 -21.96 -2.78 0.30
C LEU A 400 -20.85 -3.48 1.09
N LYS A 401 -21.25 -4.16 2.17
CA LYS A 401 -20.39 -5.17 2.83
C LYS A 401 -20.37 -6.46 2.03
N TYR A 402 -19.39 -7.31 2.28
CA TYR A 402 -19.23 -8.58 1.58
C TYR A 402 -20.50 -9.45 1.61
N ASN A 403 -21.06 -9.69 2.80
CA ASN A 403 -22.29 -10.49 2.90
C ASN A 403 -23.53 -9.77 2.36
N GLU A 404 -23.57 -8.43 2.41
CA GLU A 404 -24.69 -7.67 1.84
C GLU A 404 -24.72 -7.78 0.30
N LEU A 405 -23.54 -7.79 -0.34
CA LEU A 405 -23.44 -8.11 -1.77
C LEU A 405 -23.94 -9.53 -2.06
N ARG A 406 -23.58 -10.51 -1.23
CA ARG A 406 -24.07 -11.90 -1.39
C ARG A 406 -25.58 -12.02 -1.20
N TYR A 407 -26.16 -11.28 -0.26
CA TYR A 407 -27.62 -11.21 -0.09
C TYR A 407 -28.29 -10.60 -1.31
N LEU A 408 -27.73 -9.51 -1.85
CA LEU A 408 -28.23 -8.89 -3.07
C LEU A 408 -28.17 -9.85 -4.27
N LEU A 409 -27.04 -10.54 -4.45
CA LEU A 409 -26.88 -11.53 -5.52
C LEU A 409 -27.89 -12.69 -5.40
N GLY A 410 -28.21 -13.10 -4.16
CA GLY A 410 -29.22 -14.12 -3.89
C GLY A 410 -30.67 -13.64 -4.06
N ASP A 411 -30.94 -12.35 -3.92
CA ASP A 411 -32.27 -11.75 -3.98
C ASP A 411 -32.25 -10.33 -4.58
N LEU A 412 -32.07 -10.27 -5.91
CA LEU A 412 -31.93 -9.02 -6.67
C LEU A 412 -33.13 -8.07 -6.55
N LYS A 413 -34.32 -8.60 -6.24
CA LYS A 413 -35.57 -7.83 -6.27
C LYS A 413 -35.97 -7.29 -4.90
N SER A 414 -35.70 -8.04 -3.84
CA SER A 414 -36.23 -7.70 -2.51
C SER A 414 -35.16 -7.07 -1.60
N TYR A 415 -33.88 -7.21 -1.93
CA TYR A 415 -32.80 -6.62 -1.14
C TYR A 415 -32.58 -5.14 -1.50
N ASP A 416 -32.89 -4.21 -0.58
CA ASP A 416 -32.80 -2.76 -0.81
C ASP A 416 -31.35 -2.23 -0.70
N ALA A 417 -30.52 -2.59 -1.67
CA ALA A 417 -29.13 -2.15 -1.75
C ALA A 417 -28.98 -0.64 -1.98
N ARG A 418 -29.88 -0.02 -2.76
CA ARG A 418 -29.79 1.42 -3.10
C ARG A 418 -29.93 2.32 -1.88
N SER A 419 -30.87 2.03 -0.98
CA SER A 419 -30.98 2.79 0.27
C SER A 419 -29.74 2.66 1.15
N ILE A 420 -29.15 1.45 1.21
CA ILE A 420 -27.92 1.17 1.94
C ILE A 420 -26.75 1.99 1.37
N VAL A 421 -26.55 1.95 0.05
CA VAL A 421 -25.49 2.67 -0.65
C VAL A 421 -25.64 4.18 -0.44
N LYS A 422 -26.83 4.73 -0.63
CA LYS A 422 -27.12 6.16 -0.43
C LYS A 422 -26.73 6.62 0.97
N LYS A 423 -27.11 5.83 1.99
CA LYS A 423 -26.77 6.10 3.39
C LYS A 423 -25.25 6.12 3.60
N ARG A 424 -24.53 5.13 3.10
CA ARG A 424 -23.07 5.01 3.32
C ARG A 424 -22.23 6.03 2.55
N ARG A 425 -22.67 6.44 1.36
CA ARG A 425 -22.08 7.59 0.67
C ARG A 425 -22.18 8.87 1.52
N GLU A 426 -23.32 9.06 2.19
CA GLU A 426 -23.49 10.21 3.10
C GLU A 426 -22.66 10.07 4.39
N GLU A 427 -22.65 8.89 5.04
CA GLU A 427 -21.79 8.63 6.21
C GLU A 427 -20.31 8.89 5.91
N ARG A 428 -19.83 8.49 4.73
CA ARG A 428 -18.47 8.78 4.29
C ARG A 428 -18.21 10.28 4.19
N LYS A 429 -19.13 11.06 3.59
CA LYS A 429 -19.02 12.53 3.53
C LYS A 429 -18.97 13.17 4.92
N GLN A 430 -19.74 12.64 5.88
CA GLN A 430 -19.69 13.12 7.26
C GLN A 430 -18.36 12.75 7.95
N SER A 431 -17.78 11.59 7.63
CA SER A 431 -16.49 11.14 8.19
C SER A 431 -15.35 12.11 7.88
N TYR A 432 -15.32 12.68 6.66
CA TYR A 432 -14.33 13.71 6.28
C TYR A 432 -14.39 15.00 7.11
N LYS A 433 -15.46 15.24 7.89
CA LYS A 433 -15.57 16.40 8.79
C LYS A 433 -14.85 16.18 10.13
N LEU A 434 -14.42 14.95 10.39
CA LEU A 434 -13.74 14.57 11.61
C LEU A 434 -12.23 14.59 11.38
N ARG A 435 -11.50 14.97 12.42
CA ARG A 435 -10.05 14.79 12.47
C ARG A 435 -9.76 13.49 13.21
N PRO A 436 -9.24 12.44 12.54
CA PRO A 436 -8.88 11.20 13.22
C PRO A 436 -7.79 11.46 14.27
N ALA A 437 -7.90 10.79 15.42
CA ALA A 437 -6.84 10.78 16.42
C ALA A 437 -5.71 9.85 15.97
N ASP A 438 -4.45 10.24 16.16
CA ASP A 438 -3.29 9.43 15.74
C ASP A 438 -3.29 8.03 16.39
N PHE A 439 -3.85 7.90 17.58
CA PHE A 439 -4.07 6.64 18.28
C PHE A 439 -5.35 6.68 19.13
N ILE A 440 -5.87 5.51 19.49
CA ILE A 440 -6.91 5.32 20.51
C ILE A 440 -6.51 4.15 21.43
N GLY A 441 -7.18 4.02 22.58
CA GLY A 441 -6.90 2.98 23.57
C GLY A 441 -5.77 3.35 24.52
N THR A 442 -5.01 2.35 24.96
CA THR A 442 -3.92 2.50 25.93
C THR A 442 -2.59 2.22 25.23
N ALA A 443 -1.61 3.13 25.38
CA ALA A 443 -0.24 2.96 24.92
C ALA A 443 0.66 2.63 26.10
N THR A 444 1.22 1.42 26.15
CA THR A 444 2.22 1.02 27.14
C THR A 444 3.63 0.99 26.56
N GLU A 445 4.66 0.98 27.42
CA GLU A 445 6.06 0.82 26.98
C GLU A 445 6.27 -0.48 26.19
N SER A 446 5.61 -1.58 26.57
CA SER A 446 5.75 -2.86 25.84
C SER A 446 5.09 -2.82 24.46
N GLN A 447 3.92 -2.20 24.33
CA GLN A 447 3.22 -2.05 23.06
C GLN A 447 3.98 -1.15 22.10
N LEU A 448 4.57 -0.07 22.62
CA LEU A 448 5.42 0.84 21.85
C LEU A 448 6.72 0.19 21.36
N ALA A 449 7.12 -0.96 21.91
CA ALA A 449 8.27 -1.73 21.44
C ALA A 449 7.96 -2.61 20.21
N PHE A 450 6.72 -2.62 19.71
CA PHE A 450 6.36 -3.37 18.51
C PHE A 450 7.16 -2.85 17.29
N PRO A 451 7.90 -3.72 16.57
CA PRO A 451 8.97 -3.29 15.67
C PRO A 451 8.53 -2.52 14.41
N TYR A 452 7.24 -2.48 14.11
CA TYR A 452 6.70 -1.78 12.94
C TYR A 452 6.09 -0.40 13.27
N LEU A 453 5.93 -0.04 14.54
CA LEU A 453 5.27 1.22 14.93
C LEU A 453 5.98 2.48 14.43
N ASN A 454 7.30 2.39 14.21
CA ASN A 454 8.10 3.46 13.65
C ASN A 454 7.63 3.88 12.24
N LEU A 455 7.01 2.97 11.46
CA LEU A 455 6.46 3.29 10.14
C LEU A 455 5.28 4.27 10.22
N TRP A 456 4.54 4.26 11.34
CA TRP A 456 3.49 5.25 11.64
C TRP A 456 4.00 6.42 12.49
N GLY A 457 5.31 6.50 12.74
CA GLY A 457 5.97 7.57 13.50
C GLY A 457 5.80 7.47 15.01
N PHE A 458 5.55 6.27 15.56
CA PHE A 458 5.54 6.02 16.99
C PHE A 458 6.87 5.39 17.45
N PRO A 459 7.36 5.74 18.66
CA PRO A 459 6.71 6.55 19.70
C PRO A 459 6.86 8.08 19.54
N GLU A 460 7.54 8.57 18.51
CA GLU A 460 7.87 10.00 18.36
C GLU A 460 6.63 10.89 18.35
N LYS A 461 5.53 10.45 17.69
CA LYS A 461 4.23 11.15 17.66
C LYS A 461 3.69 11.47 19.06
N LEU A 462 3.91 10.58 20.06
CA LEU A 462 3.46 10.83 21.45
C LEU A 462 4.25 11.93 22.13
N ASN A 463 5.50 12.14 21.71
CA ASN A 463 6.43 13.09 22.33
C ASN A 463 6.57 14.39 21.53
N ARG A 464 5.82 14.58 20.44
CA ARG A 464 5.88 15.81 19.63
C ARG A 464 5.43 17.00 20.48
N ALA A 465 6.36 17.89 20.77
CA ALA A 465 6.04 19.20 21.35
C ALA A 465 5.10 19.96 20.40
N LYS A 466 4.24 20.82 20.96
CA LYS A 466 3.46 21.76 20.14
C LYS A 466 4.44 22.61 19.34
N ALA A 467 4.30 22.60 18.01
CA ALA A 467 5.12 23.42 17.14
C ALA A 467 4.99 24.91 17.51
N GLU A 468 6.09 25.65 17.42
CA GLU A 468 6.06 27.11 17.59
C GLU A 468 5.17 27.74 16.51
N LYS A 469 4.46 28.81 16.86
CA LYS A 469 3.54 29.46 15.92
C LYS A 469 4.30 29.97 14.70
N GLY A 470 3.95 29.46 13.52
CA GLY A 470 4.57 29.82 12.25
C GLY A 470 5.71 28.90 11.79
N GLN A 471 6.00 27.83 12.53
CA GLN A 471 6.99 26.83 12.15
C GLN A 471 6.36 25.43 12.18
N VAL A 472 6.71 24.59 11.20
CA VAL A 472 6.38 23.16 11.20
C VAL A 472 7.69 22.39 11.05
N THR A 473 7.90 21.40 11.93
CA THR A 473 9.07 20.52 11.87
C THR A 473 8.62 19.13 11.42
N GLY A 474 9.33 18.56 10.46
CA GLY A 474 9.05 17.23 9.90
C GLY A 474 10.32 16.40 9.73
N LEU A 475 10.19 15.28 9.03
CA LEU A 475 11.32 14.42 8.67
C LEU A 475 12.08 15.01 7.47
N ALA A 476 13.40 15.06 7.55
CA ALA A 476 14.25 15.58 6.49
C ALA A 476 14.38 14.55 5.35
N ALA A 477 13.47 14.61 4.36
CA ALA A 477 13.41 13.64 3.26
C ALA A 477 14.39 13.93 2.11
N SER A 478 14.61 15.21 1.78
CA SER A 478 15.53 15.63 0.71
C SER A 478 16.29 16.90 1.13
N PRO A 479 17.62 16.96 0.96
CA PRO A 479 18.41 18.11 1.38
C PRO A 479 18.20 19.31 0.44
N GLY A 480 18.00 20.49 1.00
CA GLY A 480 17.88 21.73 0.23
C GLY A 480 17.18 22.83 1.02
N VAL A 481 17.26 24.07 0.51
CA VAL A 481 16.51 25.21 1.03
C VAL A 481 15.87 25.92 -0.16
N ILE A 482 14.56 26.09 -0.12
CA ILE A 482 13.76 26.80 -1.14
C ILE A 482 12.73 27.69 -0.44
N GLU A 483 12.27 28.71 -1.15
CA GLU A 483 11.16 29.57 -0.73
C GLU A 483 10.14 29.64 -1.88
N GLY A 484 8.85 29.55 -1.54
CA GLY A 484 7.75 29.54 -2.51
C GLY A 484 6.39 29.59 -1.82
N THR A 485 5.33 29.81 -2.59
CA THR A 485 3.96 29.82 -2.07
C THR A 485 3.54 28.40 -1.68
N ALA A 486 3.09 28.20 -0.45
CA ALA A 486 2.54 26.91 -0.04
C ALA A 486 1.18 26.68 -0.72
N LYS A 487 1.07 25.62 -1.52
CA LYS A 487 -0.16 25.20 -2.17
C LYS A 487 -0.65 23.90 -1.54
N VAL A 488 -1.75 23.96 -0.80
CA VAL A 488 -2.34 22.78 -0.15
C VAL A 488 -3.20 22.04 -1.18
N VAL A 489 -2.87 20.77 -1.42
CA VAL A 489 -3.53 19.88 -2.39
C VAL A 489 -4.09 18.67 -1.65
N MET A 490 -5.41 18.56 -1.62
CA MET A 490 -6.15 17.53 -0.88
C MET A 490 -6.86 16.52 -1.79
N SER A 491 -6.98 16.81 -3.07
CA SER A 491 -7.55 15.90 -4.08
C SER A 491 -6.83 15.99 -5.43
N ILE A 492 -7.06 15.01 -6.30
CA ILE A 492 -6.45 14.99 -7.63
C ILE A 492 -6.86 16.21 -8.45
N ASP A 493 -8.12 16.62 -8.35
CA ASP A 493 -8.67 17.75 -9.11
C ASP A 493 -7.99 19.09 -8.79
N GLU A 494 -7.24 19.18 -7.69
CA GLU A 494 -6.51 20.38 -7.27
C GLU A 494 -5.06 20.40 -7.79
N PHE A 495 -4.56 19.34 -8.44
CA PHE A 495 -3.18 19.29 -8.94
C PHE A 495 -2.90 20.36 -10.00
N ASP A 496 -3.88 20.64 -10.87
CA ASP A 496 -3.76 21.66 -11.92
C ASP A 496 -3.63 23.09 -11.35
N GLU A 497 -3.85 23.28 -10.05
CA GLU A 497 -3.69 24.56 -9.39
C GLU A 497 -2.25 24.84 -8.90
N VAL A 498 -1.35 23.86 -9.01
CA VAL A 498 0.07 23.99 -8.61
C VAL A 498 0.87 24.60 -9.76
N ASN A 499 1.53 25.73 -9.52
CA ASN A 499 2.31 26.44 -10.53
C ASN A 499 3.82 26.22 -10.33
N PRO A 500 4.65 26.42 -11.38
CA PRO A 500 6.10 26.46 -11.22
C PRO A 500 6.54 27.47 -10.15
N GLY A 501 7.27 26.99 -9.13
CA GLY A 501 7.73 27.79 -7.98
C GLY A 501 6.89 27.65 -6.71
N ASP A 502 5.74 26.98 -6.78
CA ASP A 502 4.94 26.64 -5.60
C ASP A 502 5.58 25.49 -4.79
N ILE A 503 5.32 25.47 -3.48
CA ILE A 503 5.63 24.36 -2.59
C ILE A 503 4.33 23.57 -2.37
N MET A 504 4.23 22.41 -3.00
CA MET A 504 3.08 21.52 -2.81
C MET A 504 3.06 20.94 -1.40
N VAL A 505 1.92 21.07 -0.73
CA VAL A 505 1.64 20.51 0.60
C VAL A 505 0.46 19.57 0.47
N CYS A 506 0.68 18.27 0.63
CA CYS A 506 -0.37 17.26 0.57
C CYS A 506 -0.24 16.28 1.74
N GLN A 507 -1.24 15.42 1.92
CA GLN A 507 -1.21 14.42 3.00
C GLN A 507 -0.23 13.28 2.70
N MET A 508 -0.14 12.84 1.44
CA MET A 508 0.75 11.77 1.00
C MET A 508 1.06 11.94 -0.49
N THR A 509 2.21 11.41 -0.90
CA THR A 509 2.60 11.23 -2.31
C THR A 509 2.65 9.74 -2.64
N ASN A 510 2.06 9.30 -3.75
CA ASN A 510 2.05 7.91 -4.21
C ASN A 510 2.59 7.84 -5.67
N PRO A 511 3.45 6.86 -6.03
CA PRO A 511 3.99 6.69 -7.39
C PRO A 511 2.95 6.51 -8.52
#